data_AF-A0A7K8G7D2-F1
#
_entry.id   AF-A0A7K8G7D2-F1
#
_cell.length_a   1.000
_cell.length_b   1.000
_cell.length_c   1.000
_cell.angle_alpha   90.00
_cell.angle_beta   90.00
_cell.angle_gamma   90.00
#
_symmetry.space_group_name_H-M   'P 1'
#
loop_
_entity.id
_entity.type
_entity.pdbx_description
1 polymer ?
#
loop_
_entity_poly.entity_id
_entity_poly.type
_entity_poly.pdbx_seq_one_letter_code
_entity_poly.pdbx_strand_id
1 'polypeptide(L)'
;LLFIVGTVSCTLFLAVNGLYSASDDVIELTPSNFNKEVIQSESLWLVEFYAPWCGHCQRLTPEWKKAATALKGVVKVGAVDADKHQSLGGQYGVRGFPTIKIFGANKNKAEDYQGGRTSDAIVDAALSALRSLVKERLSGRSGGYSSGKQSRESGGGDKKDVIELTDDSFDKNVINSDDVWMVEFYAPWCGHCKNLEPEWAAAATEVKEQTKGKVKLAAVDATVNQMLAGRYGIRGFPTIKIFQKGEDPVDYDGGRTRSDIIARALDLFSDNAPPPELLEIISEDVLKSTCDAHQLCIISVLPHILDTGASGRNSYLDVMLKMAEKYKKKMWGWLWTEAGAQSDLESSLGIGGFGYPAMAAINARKMKFALLKGSFSEQGINEFLRELSVGRGSTAPVGGGAFPKIHSVEPWDGKDGELPVEDDIDLSDVDLDDWDKDEL
;
A
#
# COMPACT_ATOMS: atom_id res chain seq x y z
N LEU A 1 33.18 -83.80 5.97
CA LEU A 1 32.53 -83.11 4.83
C LEU A 1 31.63 -82.02 5.41
N LEU A 2 32.02 -80.75 5.29
CA LEU A 2 31.16 -79.59 5.59
C LEU A 2 30.25 -79.35 4.38
N PHE A 3 28.92 -79.32 4.58
CA PHE A 3 27.98 -78.81 3.59
C PHE A 3 27.62 -77.36 3.94
N ILE A 4 28.09 -76.43 3.11
CA ILE A 4 27.69 -75.01 3.15
C ILE A 4 26.47 -74.88 2.24
N VAL A 5 25.31 -74.59 2.82
CA VAL A 5 24.11 -74.20 2.09
C VAL A 5 24.16 -72.69 1.87
N GLY A 6 24.54 -72.28 0.65
CA GLY A 6 24.51 -70.88 0.24
C GLY A 6 23.12 -70.48 -0.24
N THR A 7 22.45 -69.60 0.52
CA THR A 7 21.22 -68.94 0.08
C THR A 7 21.55 -67.83 -0.93
N VAL A 8 21.17 -68.03 -2.19
CA VAL A 8 21.23 -67.01 -3.24
C VAL A 8 20.06 -66.05 -3.06
N SER A 9 20.34 -64.86 -2.51
CA SER A 9 19.39 -63.75 -2.49
C SER A 9 19.38 -63.09 -3.87
N CYS A 10 18.34 -63.36 -4.66
CA CYS A 10 18.12 -62.74 -5.95
C CYS A 10 17.47 -61.37 -5.74
N THR A 11 18.29 -60.32 -5.65
CA THR A 11 17.82 -58.93 -5.59
C THR A 11 17.38 -58.50 -6.99
N LEU A 12 16.07 -58.47 -7.22
CA LEU A 12 15.47 -57.94 -8.44
C LEU A 12 15.63 -56.41 -8.44
N PHE A 13 16.63 -55.87 -9.13
CA PHE A 13 16.72 -54.44 -9.42
C PHE A 13 15.63 -54.09 -10.45
N LEU A 14 14.50 -53.54 -9.99
CA LEU A 14 13.57 -52.83 -10.86
C LEU A 14 14.25 -51.52 -11.30
N ALA A 15 14.89 -51.53 -12.46
CA ALA A 15 15.34 -50.32 -13.11
C ALA A 15 14.11 -49.52 -13.57
N VAL A 16 13.81 -48.42 -12.88
CA VAL A 16 12.80 -47.45 -13.30
C VAL A 16 13.38 -46.70 -14.51
N ASN A 17 13.06 -47.16 -15.72
CA ASN A 17 13.45 -46.47 -16.95
C ASN A 17 12.57 -45.21 -17.12
N GLY A 18 13.19 -44.02 -17.07
CA GLY A 18 12.54 -42.76 -17.45
C GLY A 18 12.19 -42.75 -18.95
N LEU A 19 11.16 -41.99 -19.36
CA LEU A 19 10.75 -41.88 -20.77
C LEU A 19 11.78 -41.12 -21.63
N TYR A 20 12.65 -40.35 -20.98
CA TYR A 20 13.69 -39.51 -21.58
C TYR A 20 15.06 -39.90 -21.02
N SER A 21 16.08 -39.77 -21.86
CA SER A 21 17.46 -40.17 -21.57
C SER A 21 18.42 -39.03 -21.92
N ALA A 22 19.64 -39.09 -21.39
CA ALA A 22 20.68 -38.09 -21.66
C ALA A 22 21.09 -38.00 -23.15
N SER A 23 20.72 -38.98 -23.98
CA SER A 23 20.95 -38.95 -25.44
C SER A 23 19.85 -38.23 -26.22
N ASP A 24 18.72 -37.89 -25.60
CA ASP A 24 17.64 -37.14 -26.22
C ASP A 24 17.89 -35.62 -26.13
N ASP A 25 17.32 -34.85 -27.05
CA ASP A 25 17.36 -33.37 -26.98
C ASP A 25 16.36 -32.78 -25.96
N VAL A 26 15.68 -33.64 -25.20
CA VAL A 26 14.73 -33.26 -24.14
C VAL A 26 15.48 -33.12 -22.82
N ILE A 27 15.40 -31.95 -22.21
CA ILE A 27 16.08 -31.66 -20.94
C ILE A 27 15.25 -32.23 -19.79
N GLU A 28 15.84 -33.15 -19.01
CA GLU A 28 15.19 -33.67 -17.82
C GLU A 28 15.18 -32.60 -16.71
N LEU A 29 13.97 -32.27 -16.26
CA LEU A 29 13.73 -31.24 -15.27
C LEU A 29 13.24 -31.87 -13.97
N THR A 30 13.90 -31.47 -12.89
CA THR A 30 13.64 -31.92 -11.52
C THR A 30 13.49 -30.68 -10.62
N PRO A 31 12.95 -30.82 -9.40
CA PRO A 31 12.87 -29.69 -8.46
C PRO A 31 14.21 -28.99 -8.22
N SER A 32 15.32 -29.73 -8.32
CA SER A 32 16.67 -29.19 -8.06
C SER A 32 17.22 -28.29 -9.17
N ASN A 33 16.76 -28.46 -10.42
CA ASN A 33 17.27 -27.69 -11.56
C ASN A 33 16.21 -26.81 -12.23
N PHE A 34 14.91 -27.02 -11.95
CA PHE A 34 13.82 -26.33 -12.64
C PHE A 34 13.93 -24.80 -12.55
N ASN A 35 14.21 -24.27 -11.36
CA ASN A 35 14.34 -22.84 -11.17
C ASN A 35 15.48 -22.24 -12.01
N LYS A 36 16.65 -22.87 -11.97
CA LYS A 36 17.83 -22.41 -12.71
C LYS A 36 17.64 -22.53 -14.23
N GLU A 37 17.15 -23.67 -14.68
CA GLU A 37 17.04 -23.97 -16.11
C GLU A 37 15.86 -23.26 -16.77
N VAL A 38 14.70 -23.20 -16.10
CA VAL A 38 13.45 -22.69 -16.69
C VAL A 38 13.15 -21.25 -16.24
N ILE A 39 13.12 -21.00 -14.94
CA ILE A 39 12.64 -19.72 -14.38
C ILE A 39 13.64 -18.59 -14.56
N GLN A 40 14.93 -18.86 -14.35
CA GLN A 40 15.99 -17.87 -14.52
C GLN A 40 16.47 -17.76 -15.98
N SER A 41 15.89 -18.54 -16.89
CA SER A 41 16.28 -18.57 -18.29
C SER A 41 15.57 -17.51 -19.13
N GLU A 42 16.35 -16.81 -19.94
CA GLU A 42 15.87 -15.94 -21.02
C GLU A 42 15.32 -16.73 -22.23
N SER A 43 15.55 -18.03 -22.34
CA SER A 43 14.97 -18.81 -23.45
C SER A 43 13.46 -19.02 -23.29
N LEU A 44 12.75 -19.23 -24.39
CA LEU A 44 11.41 -19.81 -24.38
C LEU A 44 11.53 -21.29 -23.96
N TRP A 45 10.67 -21.75 -23.07
CA TRP A 45 10.65 -23.14 -22.62
C TRP A 45 9.30 -23.80 -22.88
N LEU A 46 9.33 -25.02 -23.43
CA LEU A 46 8.20 -25.93 -23.46
C LEU A 46 8.49 -27.07 -22.48
N VAL A 47 7.58 -27.31 -21.54
CA VAL A 47 7.76 -28.33 -20.51
C VAL A 47 6.60 -29.29 -20.51
N GLU A 48 6.87 -30.58 -20.72
CA GLU A 48 5.92 -31.65 -20.51
C GLU A 48 5.97 -32.12 -19.05
N PHE A 49 4.83 -32.17 -18.39
CA PHE A 49 4.64 -32.85 -17.11
C PHE A 49 4.00 -34.21 -17.38
N TYR A 50 4.71 -35.29 -17.05
CA TYR A 50 4.36 -36.66 -17.43
C TYR A 50 4.44 -37.62 -16.25
N ALA A 51 3.93 -38.85 -16.48
CA ALA A 51 4.13 -40.00 -15.59
C ALA A 51 4.59 -41.21 -16.42
N PRO A 52 5.60 -41.99 -16.00
CA PRO A 52 6.14 -43.10 -16.80
C PRO A 52 5.13 -44.19 -17.14
N TRP A 53 4.16 -44.42 -16.24
CA TRP A 53 3.08 -45.40 -16.42
C TRP A 53 1.93 -44.91 -17.30
N CYS A 54 1.91 -43.64 -17.68
CA CYS A 54 0.82 -43.05 -18.46
C CYS A 54 0.95 -43.38 -19.95
N GLY A 55 0.02 -44.18 -20.49
CA GLY A 55 -0.01 -44.53 -21.91
C GLY A 55 -0.17 -43.33 -22.85
N HIS A 56 -0.73 -42.20 -22.39
CA HIS A 56 -0.81 -40.97 -23.19
C HIS A 56 0.54 -40.25 -23.27
N CYS A 57 1.33 -40.29 -22.20
CA CYS A 57 2.70 -39.77 -22.18
C CYS A 57 3.60 -40.60 -23.09
N GLN A 58 3.53 -41.93 -23.00
CA GLN A 58 4.30 -42.84 -23.85
C GLN A 58 4.04 -42.62 -25.34
N ARG A 59 2.79 -42.29 -25.74
CA ARG A 59 2.46 -41.94 -27.13
C ARG A 59 2.97 -40.56 -27.55
N LEU A 60 3.07 -39.63 -26.62
CA LEU A 60 3.61 -38.29 -26.87
C LEU A 60 5.14 -38.31 -26.96
N THR A 61 5.82 -39.18 -26.20
CA THR A 61 7.29 -39.28 -26.14
C THR A 61 8.00 -39.23 -27.51
N PRO A 62 7.64 -40.03 -28.53
CA PRO A 62 8.32 -39.95 -29.83
C PRO A 62 8.12 -38.59 -30.54
N GLU A 63 6.94 -37.99 -30.41
CA GLU A 63 6.63 -36.67 -30.99
C GLU A 63 7.32 -35.53 -30.22
N TRP A 64 7.41 -35.65 -28.89
CA TRP A 64 8.12 -34.72 -28.02
C TRP A 64 9.62 -34.71 -28.30
N LYS A 65 10.23 -35.89 -28.49
CA LYS A 65 11.64 -36.02 -28.90
C LYS A 65 11.90 -35.39 -30.26
N LYS A 66 11.06 -35.67 -31.27
CA LYS A 66 11.16 -35.03 -32.59
C LYS A 66 11.05 -33.51 -32.51
N ALA A 67 10.09 -32.99 -31.74
CA ALA A 67 9.93 -31.55 -31.53
C ALA A 67 11.15 -30.93 -30.84
N ALA A 68 11.70 -31.58 -29.81
CA ALA A 68 12.91 -31.14 -29.13
C ALA A 68 14.13 -31.07 -30.07
N THR A 69 14.32 -32.08 -30.92
CA THR A 69 15.39 -32.09 -31.93
C THR A 69 15.18 -30.98 -32.98
N ALA A 70 13.96 -30.79 -33.47
CA ALA A 70 13.65 -29.76 -34.45
C ALA A 70 13.81 -28.32 -33.90
N LEU A 71 13.51 -28.11 -32.61
CA LEU A 71 13.62 -26.82 -31.93
C LEU A 71 15.00 -26.57 -31.31
N LYS A 72 15.94 -27.51 -31.44
CA LYS A 72 17.26 -27.44 -30.82
C LYS A 72 17.98 -26.13 -31.17
N GLY A 73 18.39 -25.41 -30.14
CA GLY A 73 19.06 -24.11 -30.27
C GLY A 73 18.13 -22.92 -30.49
N VAL A 74 16.82 -23.15 -30.67
CA VAL A 74 15.81 -22.10 -30.92
C VAL A 74 14.85 -21.97 -29.74
N VAL A 75 14.32 -23.10 -29.25
CA VAL A 75 13.44 -23.18 -28.08
C VAL A 75 13.90 -24.32 -27.18
N LYS A 76 13.86 -24.14 -25.86
CA LYS A 76 14.24 -25.19 -24.92
C LYS A 76 13.04 -26.10 -24.67
N VAL A 77 13.26 -27.41 -24.73
CA VAL A 77 12.22 -28.42 -24.52
C VAL A 77 12.64 -29.29 -23.34
N GLY A 78 11.78 -29.38 -22.33
CA GLY A 78 12.04 -30.13 -21.12
C GLY A 78 10.90 -31.07 -20.76
N ALA A 79 11.20 -32.00 -19.86
CA ALA A 79 10.22 -32.93 -19.32
C ALA A 79 10.41 -33.10 -17.81
N VAL A 80 9.30 -33.08 -17.08
CA VAL A 80 9.23 -33.30 -15.63
C VAL A 80 8.42 -34.57 -15.39
N ASP A 81 9.04 -35.55 -14.73
CA ASP A 81 8.31 -36.66 -14.13
C ASP A 81 7.52 -36.13 -12.92
N ALA A 82 6.27 -35.80 -13.15
CA ALA A 82 5.38 -35.23 -12.15
C ALA A 82 4.71 -36.30 -11.27
N ASP A 83 4.86 -37.58 -11.62
CA ASP A 83 4.48 -38.70 -10.74
C ASP A 83 5.49 -38.84 -9.60
N LYS A 84 6.79 -38.69 -9.93
CA LYS A 84 7.89 -38.64 -8.98
C LYS A 84 8.01 -37.29 -8.27
N HIS A 85 7.75 -36.20 -8.98
CA HIS A 85 7.88 -34.83 -8.49
C HIS A 85 6.53 -34.11 -8.41
N GLN A 86 5.61 -34.69 -7.63
CA GLN A 86 4.23 -34.21 -7.50
C GLN A 86 4.11 -32.77 -7.03
N SER A 87 5.03 -32.29 -6.17
CA SER A 87 5.06 -30.90 -5.72
C SER A 87 5.32 -29.93 -6.88
N LEU A 88 6.25 -30.25 -7.78
CA LEU A 88 6.59 -29.44 -8.94
C LEU A 88 5.46 -29.47 -9.98
N GLY A 89 4.85 -30.63 -10.23
CA GLY A 89 3.65 -30.71 -11.07
C GLY A 89 2.46 -29.93 -10.48
N GLY A 90 2.25 -30.06 -9.18
CA GLY A 90 1.21 -29.37 -8.42
C GLY A 90 1.35 -27.84 -8.47
N GLN A 91 2.58 -27.32 -8.36
CA GLN A 91 2.89 -25.89 -8.46
C GLN A 91 2.33 -25.25 -9.74
N TYR A 92 2.36 -25.99 -10.85
CA TYR A 92 1.84 -25.51 -12.13
C TYR A 92 0.41 -25.98 -12.41
N GLY A 93 -0.29 -26.54 -11.42
CA GLY A 93 -1.68 -26.96 -11.56
C GLY A 93 -1.87 -28.16 -12.50
N VAL A 94 -0.87 -29.04 -12.60
CA VAL A 94 -0.98 -30.27 -13.39
C VAL A 94 -1.95 -31.23 -12.71
N ARG A 95 -3.10 -31.48 -13.35
CA ARG A 95 -4.18 -32.35 -12.84
C ARG A 95 -4.30 -33.68 -13.58
N GLY A 96 -3.50 -33.88 -14.62
CA GLY A 96 -3.51 -35.07 -15.44
C GLY A 96 -2.33 -35.08 -16.41
N PHE A 97 -2.05 -36.25 -16.97
CA PHE A 97 -0.87 -36.47 -17.79
C PHE A 97 -1.24 -36.89 -19.23
N PRO A 98 -0.46 -36.46 -20.24
CA PRO A 98 0.54 -35.39 -20.17
C PRO A 98 -0.12 -34.00 -20.11
N THR A 99 0.51 -33.07 -19.40
CA THR A 99 0.19 -31.63 -19.47
C THR A 99 1.41 -30.90 -20.00
N ILE A 100 1.23 -30.06 -21.02
CA ILE A 100 2.34 -29.28 -21.61
C ILE A 100 2.14 -27.81 -21.26
N LYS A 101 3.21 -27.15 -20.85
CA LYS A 101 3.22 -25.72 -20.53
C LYS A 101 4.28 -24.96 -21.30
N ILE A 102 3.94 -23.74 -21.68
CA ILE A 102 4.80 -22.79 -22.38
C ILE A 102 5.22 -21.69 -21.41
N PHE A 103 6.52 -21.55 -21.22
CA PHE A 103 7.16 -20.57 -20.34
C PHE A 103 7.78 -19.46 -21.19
N GLY A 104 7.00 -18.39 -21.38
CA GLY A 104 7.29 -17.21 -22.20
C GLY A 104 8.24 -16.19 -21.56
N ALA A 105 8.05 -14.90 -21.85
CA ALA A 105 8.87 -13.82 -21.27
C ALA A 105 8.69 -13.78 -19.75
N ASN A 106 7.44 -13.81 -19.31
CA ASN A 106 7.08 -13.94 -17.91
C ASN A 106 7.05 -15.41 -17.50
N LYS A 107 8.13 -15.89 -16.89
CA LYS A 107 8.26 -17.28 -16.42
C LYS A 107 7.31 -17.65 -15.28
N ASN A 108 6.72 -16.66 -14.60
CA ASN A 108 5.75 -16.86 -13.53
C ASN A 108 4.32 -17.03 -14.04
N LYS A 109 4.09 -16.85 -15.34
CA LYS A 109 2.78 -17.05 -16.00
C LYS A 109 2.91 -18.07 -17.13
N ALA A 110 3.19 -19.31 -16.77
CA ALA A 110 3.24 -20.41 -17.72
C ALA A 110 1.85 -20.66 -18.34
N GLU A 111 1.77 -20.74 -19.65
CA GLU A 111 0.52 -20.95 -20.39
C GLU A 111 0.32 -22.43 -20.70
N ASP A 112 -0.92 -22.91 -20.64
CA ASP A 112 -1.25 -24.28 -21.04
C ASP A 112 -1.24 -24.43 -22.56
N TYR A 113 -0.53 -25.44 -23.05
CA TYR A 113 -0.64 -25.85 -24.44
C TYR A 113 -1.83 -26.81 -24.62
N GLN A 114 -2.80 -26.39 -25.43
CA GLN A 114 -4.02 -27.14 -25.73
C GLN A 114 -4.10 -27.61 -27.20
N GLY A 115 -2.98 -27.50 -27.95
CA GLY A 115 -2.93 -27.89 -29.35
C GLY A 115 -2.76 -29.39 -29.59
N GLY A 116 -2.62 -29.77 -30.85
CA GLY A 116 -2.40 -31.16 -31.26
C GLY A 116 -1.10 -31.75 -30.71
N ARG A 117 -1.09 -33.03 -30.36
CA ARG A 117 0.07 -33.70 -29.75
C ARG A 117 1.03 -34.33 -30.78
N THR A 118 1.12 -33.74 -31.96
CA THR A 118 2.08 -34.12 -33.03
C THR A 118 3.28 -33.17 -33.01
N SER A 119 4.43 -33.63 -33.49
CA SER A 119 5.65 -32.80 -33.52
C SER A 119 5.43 -31.50 -34.27
N ASP A 120 4.71 -31.53 -35.39
CA ASP A 120 4.45 -30.35 -36.23
C ASP A 120 3.61 -29.30 -35.47
N ALA A 121 2.53 -29.73 -34.81
CA ALA A 121 1.66 -28.83 -34.06
C ALA A 121 2.36 -28.24 -32.82
N ILE A 122 3.29 -28.96 -32.21
CA ILE A 122 4.10 -28.49 -31.08
C ILE A 122 5.14 -27.49 -31.56
N VAL A 123 5.82 -27.77 -32.69
CA VAL A 123 6.80 -26.87 -33.31
C VAL A 123 6.14 -25.55 -33.73
N ASP A 124 4.99 -25.61 -34.39
CA ASP A 124 4.25 -24.41 -34.81
C ASP A 124 3.86 -23.52 -33.63
N ALA A 125 3.39 -24.14 -32.54
CA ALA A 125 3.05 -23.41 -31.32
C ALA A 125 4.29 -22.80 -30.65
N ALA A 126 5.41 -23.52 -30.62
CA ALA A 126 6.67 -23.01 -30.11
C ALA A 126 7.18 -21.81 -30.92
N LEU A 127 7.11 -21.87 -32.26
CA LEU A 127 7.49 -20.77 -33.14
C LEU A 127 6.56 -19.56 -33.00
N SER A 128 5.25 -19.78 -32.81
CA SER A 128 4.29 -18.72 -32.54
C SER A 128 4.59 -18.01 -31.21
N ALA A 129 4.78 -18.78 -30.14
CA ALA A 129 5.15 -18.26 -28.82
C ALA A 129 6.51 -17.53 -28.86
N LEU A 130 7.48 -18.03 -29.64
CA LEU A 130 8.78 -17.40 -29.81
C LEU A 130 8.66 -16.06 -30.55
N ARG A 131 7.84 -15.98 -31.60
CA ARG A 131 7.56 -14.70 -32.29
C ARG A 131 6.97 -13.67 -31.34
N SER A 132 6.04 -14.08 -30.47
CA SER A 132 5.47 -13.21 -29.43
C SER A 132 6.55 -12.75 -28.43
N LEU A 133 7.39 -13.67 -27.94
CA LEU A 133 8.51 -13.36 -27.05
C LEU A 133 9.50 -12.36 -27.66
N VAL A 134 9.88 -12.57 -28.92
CA VAL A 134 10.78 -11.67 -29.65
C VAL A 134 10.13 -10.29 -29.83
N LYS A 135 8.83 -10.24 -30.17
CA LYS A 135 8.10 -8.98 -30.31
C LYS A 135 8.02 -8.20 -28.98
N GLU A 136 7.78 -8.90 -27.87
CA GLU A 136 7.78 -8.30 -26.53
C GLU A 136 9.14 -7.66 -26.21
N ARG A 137 10.24 -8.38 -26.47
CA ARG A 137 11.61 -7.86 -26.30
C ARG A 137 11.92 -6.66 -27.18
N LEU A 138 11.56 -6.71 -28.45
CA LEU A 138 11.76 -5.61 -29.40
C LEU A 138 10.99 -4.35 -29.01
N SER A 139 9.86 -4.50 -28.34
CA SER A 139 9.04 -3.36 -27.89
C SER A 139 9.60 -2.61 -26.67
N GLY A 140 10.79 -3.00 -26.15
CA GLY A 140 11.42 -2.34 -24.99
C GLY A 140 10.61 -2.47 -23.70
N ARG A 141 9.58 -3.32 -23.69
CA ARG A 141 8.69 -3.52 -22.57
C ARG A 141 9.27 -4.61 -21.69
N SER A 142 10.09 -4.21 -20.73
CA SER A 142 10.31 -5.03 -19.55
C SER A 142 8.97 -5.09 -18.79
N GLY A 143 8.22 -6.18 -18.99
CA GLY A 143 7.19 -6.70 -18.08
C GLY A 143 6.05 -5.80 -17.59
N GLY A 144 5.80 -4.61 -18.16
CA GLY A 144 4.75 -3.68 -17.73
C GLY A 144 3.67 -3.49 -18.80
N TYR A 145 2.46 -4.00 -18.55
CA TYR A 145 1.36 -4.12 -19.51
C TYR A 145 0.67 -2.77 -19.86
N SER A 146 0.38 -2.59 -21.14
CA SER A 146 -0.65 -1.73 -21.76
C SER A 146 -0.96 -2.34 -23.14
N SER A 147 -2.15 -2.81 -23.47
CA SER A 147 -3.32 -2.01 -23.76
C SER A 147 -4.41 -3.00 -24.17
N GLY A 148 -5.67 -2.64 -23.91
CA GLY A 148 -6.80 -3.50 -24.20
C GLY A 148 -7.08 -3.81 -25.67
N LYS A 149 -7.98 -4.76 -25.86
CA LYS A 149 -9.19 -4.54 -26.68
C LYS A 149 -10.27 -5.58 -26.32
N GLN A 150 -11.29 -5.08 -25.62
CA GLN A 150 -12.71 -5.22 -25.93
C GLN A 150 -13.31 -6.62 -26.10
N SER A 151 -13.98 -7.10 -25.04
CA SER A 151 -15.25 -7.82 -25.17
C SER A 151 -16.12 -7.67 -23.90
N ARG A 152 -17.22 -6.91 -24.08
CA ARG A 152 -18.54 -7.05 -23.44
C ARG A 152 -18.63 -7.16 -21.90
N GLU A 153 -18.87 -6.00 -21.31
CA GLU A 153 -19.92 -5.71 -20.33
C GLU A 153 -20.42 -6.86 -19.42
N SER A 154 -19.74 -7.00 -18.28
CA SER A 154 -20.39 -7.19 -16.98
C SER A 154 -19.46 -6.63 -15.91
N GLY A 155 -19.97 -5.70 -15.10
CA GLY A 155 -19.20 -4.93 -14.14
C GLY A 155 -18.52 -5.81 -13.08
N GLY A 156 -17.20 -5.75 -13.05
CA GLY A 156 -16.36 -6.25 -11.98
C GLY A 156 -15.11 -5.37 -11.94
N GLY A 157 -14.84 -4.75 -10.80
CA GLY A 157 -13.76 -3.78 -10.63
C GLY A 157 -12.42 -4.33 -11.10
N ASP A 158 -11.69 -3.52 -11.88
CA ASP A 158 -10.30 -3.81 -12.23
C ASP A 158 -9.49 -4.06 -10.94
N LYS A 159 -8.79 -5.19 -10.85
CA LYS A 159 -7.86 -5.51 -9.74
C LYS A 159 -6.62 -4.61 -9.64
N LYS A 160 -6.69 -3.38 -10.16
CA LYS A 160 -5.52 -2.49 -10.30
C LYS A 160 -4.89 -2.10 -8.97
N ASP A 161 -5.65 -2.13 -7.88
CA ASP A 161 -5.21 -1.62 -6.58
C ASP A 161 -4.98 -2.70 -5.52
N VAL A 162 -5.25 -3.98 -5.81
CA VAL A 162 -4.85 -5.09 -4.94
C VAL A 162 -3.40 -5.44 -5.24
N ILE A 163 -2.56 -5.40 -4.21
CA ILE A 163 -1.12 -5.67 -4.33
C ILE A 163 -0.89 -7.17 -4.15
N GLU A 164 -0.40 -7.86 -5.19
CA GLU A 164 0.03 -9.25 -5.06
C GLU A 164 1.38 -9.31 -4.34
N LEU A 165 1.44 -10.11 -3.28
CA LEU A 165 2.63 -10.31 -2.46
C LEU A 165 3.10 -11.77 -2.56
N THR A 166 4.41 -11.93 -2.46
CA THR A 166 5.11 -13.21 -2.53
C THR A 166 6.05 -13.36 -1.34
N ASP A 167 6.55 -14.57 -1.10
CA ASP A 167 7.56 -14.85 -0.08
C ASP A 167 8.75 -13.85 -0.14
N ASP A 168 9.19 -13.45 -1.33
CA ASP A 168 10.32 -12.53 -1.54
C ASP A 168 10.00 -11.05 -1.32
N SER A 169 8.73 -10.66 -1.51
CA SER A 169 8.31 -9.25 -1.52
C SER A 169 7.63 -8.82 -0.23
N PHE A 170 7.13 -9.78 0.56
CA PHE A 170 6.30 -9.51 1.72
C PHE A 170 7.02 -8.69 2.80
N ASP A 171 8.20 -9.12 3.26
CA ASP A 171 8.88 -8.43 4.36
C ASP A 171 9.29 -7.01 3.97
N LYS A 172 9.73 -6.82 2.72
CA LYS A 172 10.08 -5.51 2.18
C LYS A 172 8.88 -4.57 2.11
N ASN A 173 7.73 -5.07 1.65
CA ASN A 173 6.56 -4.24 1.38
C ASN A 173 5.65 -4.06 2.59
N VAL A 174 5.50 -5.07 3.43
CA VAL A 174 4.55 -5.11 4.56
C VAL A 174 5.26 -4.82 5.87
N ILE A 175 6.28 -5.62 6.22
CA ILE A 175 6.90 -5.57 7.56
C ILE A 175 7.74 -4.30 7.75
N ASN A 176 8.42 -3.85 6.70
CA ASN A 176 9.23 -2.63 6.73
C ASN A 176 8.45 -1.36 6.34
N SER A 177 7.12 -1.41 6.29
CA SER A 177 6.27 -0.29 5.90
C SER A 177 5.72 0.46 7.12
N ASP A 178 5.58 1.78 6.98
CA ASP A 178 4.85 2.63 7.93
C ASP A 178 3.33 2.65 7.65
N ASP A 179 2.88 2.02 6.57
CA ASP A 179 1.47 1.97 6.18
C ASP A 179 0.81 0.71 6.77
N VAL A 180 -0.52 0.74 6.94
CA VAL A 180 -1.28 -0.43 7.41
C VAL A 180 -1.58 -1.36 6.24
N TRP A 181 -1.38 -2.65 6.43
CA TRP A 181 -1.66 -3.66 5.40
C TRP A 181 -2.73 -4.65 5.85
N MET A 182 -3.76 -4.81 5.02
CA MET A 182 -4.69 -5.92 5.12
C MET A 182 -4.34 -6.92 4.03
N VAL A 183 -3.95 -8.13 4.41
CA VAL A 183 -3.48 -9.15 3.47
C VAL A 183 -4.44 -10.34 3.47
N GLU A 184 -5.02 -10.62 2.32
CA GLU A 184 -5.78 -11.84 2.06
C GLU A 184 -4.82 -12.99 1.69
N PHE A 185 -4.83 -14.05 2.48
CA PHE A 185 -4.23 -15.32 2.12
C PHE A 185 -5.29 -16.21 1.47
N TYR A 186 -5.12 -16.51 0.19
CA TYR A 186 -6.11 -17.20 -0.63
C TYR A 186 -5.56 -18.45 -1.33
N ALA A 187 -6.47 -19.24 -1.89
CA ALA A 187 -6.15 -20.33 -2.80
C ALA A 187 -6.97 -20.19 -4.10
N PRO A 188 -6.36 -20.31 -5.30
CA PRO A 188 -7.05 -20.04 -6.58
C PRO A 188 -8.25 -20.95 -6.87
N TRP A 189 -8.32 -22.12 -6.22
CA TRP A 189 -9.39 -23.09 -6.38
C TRP A 189 -10.50 -22.93 -5.32
N CYS A 190 -10.32 -22.10 -4.30
CA CYS A 190 -11.30 -21.94 -3.22
C CYS A 190 -12.49 -21.07 -3.66
N GLY A 191 -13.71 -21.63 -3.57
CA GLY A 191 -14.94 -20.92 -3.94
C GLY A 191 -15.20 -19.67 -3.08
N HIS A 192 -14.88 -19.71 -1.79
CA HIS A 192 -15.03 -18.55 -0.91
C HIS A 192 -14.04 -17.43 -1.24
N CYS A 193 -12.83 -17.75 -1.72
CA CYS A 193 -11.86 -16.74 -2.18
C CYS A 193 -12.36 -16.06 -3.46
N LYS A 194 -12.86 -16.84 -4.42
CA LYS A 194 -13.44 -16.31 -5.67
C LYS A 194 -14.63 -15.37 -5.44
N ASN A 195 -15.40 -15.62 -4.38
CA ASN A 195 -16.52 -14.75 -4.00
C ASN A 195 -16.04 -13.45 -3.31
N LEU A 196 -14.94 -13.50 -2.57
CA LEU A 196 -14.36 -12.35 -1.88
C LEU A 196 -13.58 -11.44 -2.85
N GLU A 197 -12.89 -12.02 -3.82
CA GLU A 197 -12.05 -11.34 -4.81
C GLU A 197 -12.66 -10.05 -5.42
N PRO A 198 -13.91 -10.02 -5.92
CA PRO A 198 -14.50 -8.78 -6.44
C PRO A 198 -14.76 -7.72 -5.36
N GLU A 199 -15.18 -8.14 -4.16
CA GLU A 199 -15.41 -7.25 -3.02
C GLU A 199 -14.08 -6.66 -2.51
N TRP A 200 -13.04 -7.50 -2.44
CA TRP A 200 -11.68 -7.13 -2.03
C TRP A 200 -11.06 -6.14 -2.99
N ALA A 201 -11.18 -6.38 -4.30
CA ALA A 201 -10.67 -5.47 -5.33
C ALA A 201 -11.36 -4.11 -5.30
N ALA A 202 -12.69 -4.08 -5.19
CA ALA A 202 -13.43 -2.84 -5.09
C ALA A 202 -13.12 -2.07 -3.79
N ALA A 203 -12.97 -2.78 -2.67
CA ALA A 203 -12.54 -2.18 -1.42
C ALA A 203 -11.12 -1.61 -1.52
N ALA A 204 -10.19 -2.28 -2.20
CA ALA A 204 -8.81 -1.84 -2.35
C ALA A 204 -8.69 -0.48 -3.04
N THR A 205 -9.44 -0.27 -4.13
CA THR A 205 -9.49 1.02 -4.83
C THR A 205 -10.02 2.13 -3.93
N GLU A 206 -11.15 1.91 -3.27
CA GLU A 206 -11.79 2.93 -2.43
C GLU A 206 -10.97 3.25 -1.18
N VAL A 207 -10.40 2.23 -0.52
CA VAL A 207 -9.51 2.41 0.64
C VAL A 207 -8.27 3.19 0.24
N LYS A 208 -7.65 2.87 -0.89
CA LYS A 208 -6.47 3.60 -1.39
C LYS A 208 -6.79 5.08 -1.61
N GLU A 209 -7.93 5.40 -2.21
CA GLU A 209 -8.37 6.79 -2.43
C GLU A 209 -8.65 7.51 -1.11
N GLN A 210 -9.45 6.92 -0.22
CA GLN A 210 -9.87 7.57 1.03
C GLN A 210 -8.74 7.72 2.05
N THR A 211 -7.80 6.78 2.08
CA THR A 211 -6.65 6.81 3.00
C THR A 211 -5.40 7.41 2.38
N LYS A 212 -5.48 7.92 1.14
CA LYS A 212 -4.32 8.40 0.36
C LYS A 212 -3.18 7.36 0.30
N GLY A 213 -3.54 6.07 0.23
CA GLY A 213 -2.62 4.94 0.17
C GLY A 213 -1.98 4.54 1.51
N LYS A 214 -2.45 5.07 2.65
CA LYS A 214 -1.96 4.73 3.99
C LYS A 214 -2.51 3.42 4.54
N VAL A 215 -3.60 2.93 3.97
CA VAL A 215 -4.06 1.55 4.17
C VAL A 215 -4.07 0.85 2.82
N LYS A 216 -3.49 -0.35 2.77
CA LYS A 216 -3.30 -1.12 1.54
C LYS A 216 -3.91 -2.48 1.69
N LEU A 217 -4.61 -2.91 0.65
CA LEU A 217 -5.13 -4.26 0.54
C LEU A 217 -4.22 -5.07 -0.40
N ALA A 218 -3.82 -6.23 0.07
CA ALA A 218 -2.94 -7.14 -0.64
C ALA A 218 -3.52 -8.55 -0.68
N ALA A 219 -3.00 -9.35 -1.60
CA ALA A 219 -3.34 -10.76 -1.73
C ALA A 219 -2.06 -11.60 -1.81
N VAL A 220 -2.08 -12.76 -1.19
CA VAL A 220 -1.02 -13.77 -1.22
C VAL A 220 -1.66 -15.10 -1.60
N ASP A 221 -1.22 -15.69 -2.71
CA ASP A 221 -1.53 -17.08 -3.02
C ASP A 221 -0.73 -17.97 -2.05
N ALA A 222 -1.39 -18.42 -0.99
CA ALA A 222 -0.80 -19.25 0.05
C ALA A 222 -0.57 -20.69 -0.41
N THR A 223 -1.06 -21.09 -1.58
CA THR A 223 -0.75 -22.40 -2.17
C THR A 223 0.64 -22.45 -2.79
N VAL A 224 1.14 -21.28 -3.24
CA VAL A 224 2.49 -21.13 -3.78
C VAL A 224 3.46 -20.61 -2.71
N ASN A 225 3.01 -19.64 -1.89
CA ASN A 225 3.84 -18.97 -0.88
C ASN A 225 3.75 -19.69 0.48
N GLN A 226 4.23 -20.94 0.52
CA GLN A 226 4.11 -21.82 1.69
C GLN A 226 4.91 -21.33 2.90
N MET A 227 5.99 -20.57 2.70
CA MET A 227 6.78 -20.02 3.81
C MET A 227 5.97 -18.95 4.57
N LEU A 228 5.34 -18.01 3.85
CA LEU A 228 4.42 -17.06 4.46
C LEU A 228 3.19 -17.73 5.10
N ALA A 229 2.60 -18.71 4.43
CA ALA A 229 1.46 -19.45 4.96
C ALA A 229 1.82 -20.16 6.28
N GLY A 230 2.99 -20.80 6.35
CA GLY A 230 3.52 -21.41 7.57
C GLY A 230 3.86 -20.39 8.65
N ARG A 231 4.58 -19.32 8.29
CA ARG A 231 5.01 -18.24 9.21
C ARG A 231 3.83 -17.62 9.96
N TYR A 232 2.73 -17.35 9.25
CA TYR A 232 1.54 -16.74 9.84
C TYR A 232 0.43 -17.74 10.20
N GLY A 233 0.72 -19.04 10.16
CA GLY A 233 -0.19 -20.07 10.64
C GLY A 233 -1.52 -20.15 9.87
N ILE A 234 -1.49 -19.96 8.56
CA ILE A 234 -2.68 -20.01 7.70
C ILE A 234 -3.16 -21.46 7.59
N ARG A 235 -4.35 -21.75 8.12
CA ARG A 235 -4.94 -23.11 8.19
C ARG A 235 -6.14 -23.32 7.28
N GLY A 236 -6.65 -22.25 6.68
CA GLY A 236 -7.84 -22.28 5.83
C GLY A 236 -7.91 -21.03 4.96
N PHE A 237 -8.83 -21.03 3.99
CA PHE A 237 -8.94 -19.96 3.01
C PHE A 237 -10.40 -19.48 2.82
N PRO A 238 -10.63 -18.18 2.60
CA PRO A 238 -9.65 -17.10 2.76
C PRO A 238 -9.41 -16.79 4.25
N THR A 239 -8.17 -16.41 4.58
CA THR A 239 -7.80 -15.82 5.88
C THR A 239 -7.25 -14.43 5.62
N ILE A 240 -7.79 -13.42 6.29
CA ILE A 240 -7.31 -12.04 6.17
C ILE A 240 -6.58 -11.69 7.46
N LYS A 241 -5.37 -11.15 7.34
CA LYS A 241 -4.57 -10.64 8.46
C LYS A 241 -4.27 -9.17 8.29
N ILE A 242 -4.19 -8.47 9.41
CA ILE A 242 -3.85 -7.05 9.48
C ILE A 242 -2.44 -6.92 10.04
N PHE A 243 -1.61 -6.12 9.38
CA PHE A 243 -0.23 -5.84 9.74
C PHE A 243 -0.06 -4.34 9.96
N GLN A 244 0.48 -3.99 11.12
CA GLN A 244 0.76 -2.62 11.55
C GLN A 244 2.18 -2.55 12.11
N LYS A 245 2.84 -1.42 11.93
CA LYS A 245 4.22 -1.26 12.38
C LYS A 245 4.30 -1.31 13.91
N GLY A 246 5.11 -2.22 14.43
CA GLY A 246 5.33 -2.35 15.88
C GLY A 246 4.26 -3.14 16.63
N GLU A 247 3.27 -3.68 15.94
CA GLU A 247 2.25 -4.57 16.51
C GLU A 247 2.34 -5.99 15.92
N ASP A 248 1.90 -6.98 16.69
CA ASP A 248 1.78 -8.35 16.18
C ASP A 248 0.62 -8.46 15.18
N PRO A 249 0.75 -9.25 14.09
CA PRO A 249 -0.31 -9.40 13.12
C PRO A 249 -1.59 -10.01 13.72
N VAL A 250 -2.72 -9.37 13.48
CA VAL A 250 -4.03 -9.82 14.00
C VAL A 250 -4.93 -10.36 12.89
N ASP A 251 -5.78 -11.33 13.23
CA ASP A 251 -6.80 -11.84 12.31
C ASP A 251 -7.93 -10.83 12.13
N TYR A 252 -8.45 -10.76 10.90
CA TYR A 252 -9.66 -10.00 10.59
C TYR A 252 -10.90 -10.90 10.72
N ASP A 253 -11.72 -10.61 11.74
CA ASP A 253 -12.95 -11.35 12.05
C ASP A 253 -14.23 -10.64 11.57
N GLY A 254 -14.10 -9.56 10.79
CA GLY A 254 -15.23 -8.81 10.28
C GLY A 254 -15.91 -9.46 9.06
N GLY A 255 -16.98 -8.81 8.57
CA GLY A 255 -17.71 -9.27 7.40
C GLY A 255 -16.88 -9.21 6.11
N ARG A 256 -17.23 -10.04 5.13
CA ARG A 256 -16.51 -10.18 3.84
C ARG A 256 -17.14 -9.37 2.71
N THR A 257 -18.00 -8.41 3.04
CA THR A 257 -18.57 -7.47 2.06
C THR A 257 -17.63 -6.29 1.88
N ARG A 258 -17.67 -5.63 0.72
CA ARG A 258 -16.91 -4.41 0.44
C ARG A 258 -17.09 -3.37 1.55
N SER A 259 -18.32 -3.13 2.00
CA SER A 259 -18.60 -2.13 3.04
C SER A 259 -17.94 -2.45 4.38
N ASP A 260 -17.93 -3.72 4.79
CA ASP A 260 -17.31 -4.14 6.05
C ASP A 260 -15.78 -3.98 5.98
N ILE A 261 -15.20 -4.36 4.85
CA ILE A 261 -13.75 -4.26 4.61
C ILE A 261 -13.31 -2.79 4.60
N ILE A 262 -14.05 -1.91 3.91
CA ILE A 262 -13.76 -0.47 3.88
C ILE A 262 -13.90 0.12 5.29
N ALA A 263 -15.00 -0.19 6.00
CA ALA A 263 -15.21 0.33 7.35
C ALA A 263 -14.03 -0.05 8.27
N ARG A 264 -13.60 -1.32 8.23
CA ARG A 264 -12.44 -1.76 9.01
C ARG A 264 -11.15 -1.06 8.57
N ALA A 265 -10.91 -0.92 7.27
CA ALA A 265 -9.73 -0.24 6.77
C ALA A 265 -9.67 1.23 7.19
N LEU A 266 -10.81 1.92 7.21
CA LEU A 266 -10.91 3.31 7.68
C LEU A 266 -10.72 3.42 9.19
N ASP A 267 -11.25 2.48 9.97
CA ASP A 267 -10.97 2.41 11.41
C ASP A 267 -9.48 2.22 11.69
N LEU A 268 -8.84 1.30 10.96
CA LEU A 268 -7.41 1.05 11.03
C LEU A 268 -6.59 2.29 10.65
N PHE A 269 -7.01 3.02 9.62
CA PHE A 269 -6.40 4.27 9.21
C PHE A 269 -6.46 5.31 10.33
N SER A 270 -7.62 5.45 10.98
CA SER A 270 -7.81 6.38 12.09
C SER A 270 -7.03 5.97 13.35
N ASP A 271 -6.92 4.67 13.64
CA ASP A 271 -6.17 4.14 14.78
C ASP A 271 -4.65 4.35 14.61
N ASN A 272 -4.15 4.23 13.38
CA ASN A 272 -2.75 4.39 12.99
C ASN A 272 -2.44 5.78 12.40
N ALA A 273 -3.33 6.75 12.62
CA ALA A 273 -3.09 8.12 12.23
C ALA A 273 -1.74 8.58 12.81
N PRO A 274 -0.87 9.21 12.01
CA PRO A 274 0.38 9.76 12.54
C PRO A 274 0.05 10.75 13.67
N PRO A 275 0.96 10.94 14.63
CA PRO A 275 0.82 11.96 15.65
C PRO A 275 0.47 13.30 15.00
N PRO A 276 -0.55 14.01 15.49
CA PRO A 276 -0.96 15.27 14.89
C PRO A 276 0.14 16.31 15.06
N GLU A 277 0.51 16.94 13.95
CA GLU A 277 1.47 18.05 13.97
C GLU A 277 0.73 19.35 14.30
N LEU A 278 1.26 20.11 15.26
CA LEU A 278 0.82 21.46 15.59
C LEU A 278 1.79 22.46 14.99
N LEU A 279 1.39 23.13 13.92
CA LEU A 279 2.26 24.05 13.17
C LEU A 279 1.92 25.51 13.48
N GLU A 280 2.95 26.37 13.49
CA GLU A 280 2.79 27.82 13.54
C GLU A 280 2.47 28.36 12.15
N ILE A 281 1.53 29.30 12.05
CA ILE A 281 1.16 29.97 10.79
C ILE A 281 2.23 31.02 10.47
N ILE A 282 3.32 30.56 9.87
CA ILE A 282 4.44 31.42 9.44
C ILE A 282 4.32 31.91 7.99
N SER A 283 3.47 31.27 7.18
CA SER A 283 3.26 31.62 5.77
C SER A 283 1.92 31.09 5.24
N GLU A 284 1.53 31.61 4.08
CA GLU A 284 0.31 31.18 3.37
C GLU A 284 0.35 29.69 2.97
N ASP A 285 1.54 29.17 2.66
CA ASP A 285 1.72 27.78 2.26
C ASP A 285 1.44 26.81 3.42
N VAL A 286 1.86 27.15 4.65
CA VAL A 286 1.59 26.33 5.84
C VAL A 286 0.09 26.25 6.11
N LEU A 287 -0.61 27.39 6.02
CA LEU A 287 -2.06 27.44 6.21
C LEU A 287 -2.79 26.61 5.15
N LYS A 288 -2.48 26.82 3.86
CA LYS A 288 -3.16 26.13 2.75
C LYS A 288 -2.89 24.64 2.75
N SER A 289 -1.61 24.24 2.81
CA SER A 289 -1.24 22.81 2.79
C SER A 289 -1.88 22.03 3.94
N THR A 290 -2.01 22.64 5.12
CA THR A 290 -2.69 22.05 6.27
C THR A 290 -4.20 22.05 6.07
N CYS A 291 -4.83 23.22 5.88
CA CYS A 291 -6.29 23.31 5.88
C CYS A 291 -6.95 22.66 4.64
N ASP A 292 -6.27 22.55 3.51
CA ASP A 292 -6.78 21.85 2.31
C ASP A 292 -6.66 20.33 2.42
N ALA A 293 -5.63 19.84 3.14
CA ALA A 293 -5.41 18.42 3.36
C ALA A 293 -6.47 17.78 4.28
N HIS A 294 -7.11 18.59 5.12
CA HIS A 294 -8.02 18.14 6.19
C HIS A 294 -9.46 18.63 5.98
N GLN A 295 -10.43 17.96 6.63
CA GLN A 295 -11.84 18.37 6.57
C GLN A 295 -12.11 19.62 7.42
N LEU A 296 -11.47 19.68 8.59
CA LEU A 296 -11.49 20.82 9.50
C LEU A 296 -10.06 21.18 9.87
N CYS A 297 -9.83 22.48 10.02
CA CYS A 297 -8.59 23.09 10.43
C CYS A 297 -8.85 23.84 11.73
N ILE A 298 -8.24 23.40 12.83
CA ILE A 298 -8.35 24.02 14.14
C ILE A 298 -7.23 25.04 14.25
N ILE A 299 -7.58 26.32 14.35
CA ILE A 299 -6.65 27.44 14.45
C ILE A 299 -6.81 28.09 15.81
N SER A 300 -5.71 28.23 16.55
CA SER A 300 -5.68 29.00 17.79
C SER A 300 -4.86 30.27 17.65
N VAL A 301 -5.37 31.36 18.19
CA VAL A 301 -4.65 32.63 18.29
C VAL A 301 -4.26 32.79 19.75
N LEU A 302 -2.96 32.67 20.04
CA LEU A 302 -2.42 32.69 21.39
C LEU A 302 -2.02 34.11 21.78
N PRO A 303 -2.03 34.48 23.07
CA PRO A 303 -1.54 35.78 23.52
C PRO A 303 -0.11 36.05 23.05
N HIS A 304 0.23 37.34 22.97
CA HIS A 304 1.56 37.78 22.61
C HIS A 304 2.60 37.21 23.59
N ILE A 305 3.81 36.94 23.12
CA ILE A 305 4.84 36.29 23.93
C ILE A 305 5.19 37.11 25.18
N LEU A 306 5.14 38.44 25.07
CA LEU A 306 5.40 39.36 26.19
C LEU A 306 4.36 39.28 27.32
N ASP A 307 3.14 38.83 27.03
CA ASP A 307 2.06 38.74 28.04
C ASP A 307 2.16 37.44 28.87
N THR A 308 2.70 36.38 28.26
CA THR A 308 2.61 35.02 28.81
C THR A 308 3.96 34.36 29.06
N GLY A 309 5.02 34.87 28.42
CA GLY A 309 6.31 34.20 28.33
C GLY A 309 6.22 32.85 27.59
N ALA A 310 7.38 32.25 27.38
CA ALA A 310 7.54 30.93 26.78
C ALA A 310 6.81 29.86 27.59
N SER A 311 6.84 29.94 28.93
CA SER A 311 6.12 29.00 29.79
C SER A 311 4.61 29.05 29.58
N GLY A 312 4.02 30.25 29.48
CA GLY A 312 2.59 30.40 29.26
C GLY A 312 2.18 29.92 27.87
N ARG A 313 2.93 30.30 26.83
CA ARG A 313 2.72 29.79 25.46
C ARG A 313 2.78 28.27 25.39
N ASN A 314 3.83 27.66 25.93
CA ASN A 314 3.99 26.20 25.95
C ASN A 314 2.83 25.51 26.65
N SER A 315 2.29 26.08 27.73
CA SER A 315 1.11 25.51 28.40
C SER A 315 -0.14 25.46 27.50
N TYR A 316 -0.34 26.46 26.63
CA TYR A 316 -1.43 26.45 25.65
C TYR A 316 -1.18 25.44 24.54
N LEU A 317 0.05 25.38 24.03
CA LEU A 317 0.46 24.39 23.02
C LEU A 317 0.29 22.96 23.54
N ASP A 318 0.63 22.69 24.80
CA ASP A 318 0.44 21.39 25.44
C ASP A 318 -1.04 20.99 25.50
N VAL A 319 -1.92 21.93 25.84
CA VAL A 319 -3.37 21.69 25.82
C VAL A 319 -3.85 21.38 24.39
N MET A 320 -3.37 22.12 23.40
CA MET A 320 -3.69 21.86 22.00
C MET A 320 -3.20 20.49 21.54
N LEU A 321 -1.96 20.11 21.86
CA LEU A 321 -1.38 18.81 21.52
C LEU A 321 -2.15 17.65 22.17
N LYS A 322 -2.53 17.79 23.45
CA LYS A 322 -3.40 16.80 24.13
C LYS A 322 -4.74 16.64 23.43
N MET A 323 -5.36 17.74 23.01
CA MET A 323 -6.63 17.68 22.28
C MET A 323 -6.44 17.11 20.87
N ALA A 324 -5.35 17.45 20.21
CA ALA A 324 -4.99 16.89 18.92
C ALA A 324 -4.85 15.37 18.99
N GLU A 325 -4.10 14.86 19.97
CA GLU A 325 -3.93 13.42 20.19
C GLU A 325 -5.27 12.73 20.49
N LYS A 326 -6.09 13.34 21.37
CA LYS A 326 -7.42 12.82 21.72
C LYS A 326 -8.36 12.72 20.51
N TYR A 327 -8.25 13.66 19.56
CA TYR A 327 -9.08 13.72 18.36
C TYR A 327 -8.35 13.23 17.10
N LYS A 328 -7.19 12.56 17.20
CA LYS A 328 -6.37 12.13 16.06
C LYS A 328 -7.14 11.35 14.99
N LYS A 329 -8.10 10.53 15.43
CA LYS A 329 -8.99 9.74 14.54
C LYS A 329 -9.79 10.61 13.56
N LYS A 330 -10.02 11.89 13.89
CA LYS A 330 -10.75 12.84 13.06
C LYS A 330 -9.89 13.47 11.97
N MET A 331 -8.56 13.28 12.01
CA MET A 331 -7.63 13.80 11.01
C MET A 331 -7.86 15.29 10.73
N TRP A 332 -8.00 16.09 11.78
CA TRP A 332 -8.09 17.55 11.66
C TRP A 332 -6.69 18.16 11.60
N GLY A 333 -6.56 19.27 10.87
CA GLY A 333 -5.33 20.06 10.87
C GLY A 333 -5.26 20.93 12.12
N TRP A 334 -4.08 21.11 12.69
CA TRP A 334 -3.87 21.90 13.90
C TRP A 334 -2.85 22.99 13.66
N LEU A 335 -3.28 24.23 13.86
CA LEU A 335 -2.46 25.41 13.63
C LEU A 335 -2.58 26.39 14.80
N TRP A 336 -1.53 27.17 15.00
CA TRP A 336 -1.56 28.30 15.91
C TRP A 336 -0.84 29.51 15.33
N THR A 337 -1.17 30.69 15.85
CA THR A 337 -0.46 31.94 15.56
C THR A 337 -0.43 32.80 16.82
N GLU A 338 0.56 33.66 16.93
CA GLU A 338 0.56 34.73 17.91
C GLU A 338 -0.50 35.78 17.55
N ALA A 339 -1.12 36.37 18.58
CA ALA A 339 -2.04 37.49 18.46
C ALA A 339 -1.35 38.70 17.80
N GLY A 340 -1.97 39.26 16.78
CA GLY A 340 -1.45 40.40 16.01
C GLY A 340 -0.53 40.00 14.86
N ALA A 341 0.05 38.80 14.86
CA ALA A 341 0.91 38.33 13.78
C ALA A 341 0.15 38.10 12.45
N GLN A 342 -1.14 37.74 12.54
CA GLN A 342 -1.99 37.45 11.38
C GLN A 342 -3.31 38.24 11.44
N SER A 343 -3.23 39.57 11.47
CA SER A 343 -4.36 40.48 11.66
C SER A 343 -5.52 40.30 10.67
N ASP A 344 -5.20 39.99 9.40
CA ASP A 344 -6.22 39.74 8.36
C ASP A 344 -6.99 38.43 8.65
N LEU A 345 -6.31 37.40 9.14
CA LEU A 345 -6.92 36.14 9.57
C LEU A 345 -7.83 36.34 10.77
N GLU A 346 -7.34 37.03 11.78
CA GLU A 346 -8.09 37.35 12.99
C GLU A 346 -9.36 38.13 12.66
N SER A 347 -9.24 39.19 11.86
CA SER A 347 -10.37 40.02 11.42
C SER A 347 -11.42 39.21 10.65
N SER A 348 -10.97 38.30 9.78
CA SER A 348 -11.85 37.48 8.94
C SER A 348 -12.61 36.41 9.73
N LEU A 349 -12.08 36.02 10.88
CA LEU A 349 -12.69 35.10 11.85
C LEU A 349 -13.43 35.85 12.98
N GLY A 350 -13.40 37.19 12.99
CA GLY A 350 -13.96 37.99 14.08
C GLY A 350 -13.25 37.78 15.42
N ILE A 351 -11.97 37.42 15.39
CA ILE A 351 -11.09 37.28 16.55
C ILE A 351 -10.44 38.64 16.85
N GLY A 352 -10.19 38.93 18.12
CA GLY A 352 -9.60 40.19 18.62
C GLY A 352 -10.53 40.99 19.53
N GLY A 353 -11.85 40.85 19.38
CA GLY A 353 -12.83 41.58 20.22
C GLY A 353 -13.04 41.00 21.63
N PHE A 354 -12.83 39.70 21.82
CA PHE A 354 -13.10 38.99 23.09
C PHE A 354 -11.83 38.65 23.89
N GLY A 355 -10.65 39.07 23.40
CA GLY A 355 -9.34 38.76 23.98
C GLY A 355 -8.76 37.42 23.51
N TYR A 356 -7.55 37.13 24.00
CA TYR A 356 -6.77 35.94 23.69
C TYR A 356 -6.55 35.12 24.97
N PRO A 357 -6.39 33.78 24.89
CA PRO A 357 -6.38 32.96 23.68
C PRO A 357 -7.77 32.77 23.04
N ALA A 358 -7.79 32.63 21.71
CA ALA A 358 -8.99 32.35 20.93
C ALA A 358 -8.79 31.10 20.05
N MET A 359 -9.88 30.40 19.69
CA MET A 359 -9.83 29.23 18.82
C MET A 359 -10.99 29.24 17.82
N ALA A 360 -10.67 28.90 16.56
CA ALA A 360 -11.63 28.71 15.48
C ALA A 360 -11.43 27.34 14.83
N ALA A 361 -12.53 26.69 14.47
CA ALA A 361 -12.52 25.51 13.60
C ALA A 361 -13.04 25.91 12.23
N ILE A 362 -12.21 25.80 11.19
CA ILE A 362 -12.51 26.26 9.82
C ILE A 362 -12.71 25.06 8.91
N ASN A 363 -13.75 25.10 8.08
CA ASN A 363 -13.89 24.25 6.90
C ASN A 363 -13.51 25.05 5.65
N ALA A 364 -12.28 24.84 5.15
CA ALA A 364 -11.72 25.52 3.99
C ALA A 364 -12.61 25.41 2.74
N ARG A 365 -13.18 24.24 2.50
CA ARG A 365 -13.99 23.97 1.28
C ARG A 365 -15.34 24.67 1.31
N LYS A 366 -15.94 24.83 2.50
CA LYS A 366 -17.24 25.49 2.68
C LYS A 366 -17.12 26.97 3.04
N MET A 367 -15.90 27.46 3.28
CA MET A 367 -15.63 28.82 3.80
C MET A 367 -16.49 29.17 5.01
N LYS A 368 -16.60 28.23 5.96
CA LYS A 368 -17.33 28.39 7.21
C LYS A 368 -16.43 28.09 8.40
N PHE A 369 -16.64 28.80 9.49
CA PHE A 369 -15.93 28.55 10.74
C PHE A 369 -16.87 28.52 11.94
N ALA A 370 -16.42 27.92 13.03
CA ALA A 370 -17.05 28.00 14.34
C ALA A 370 -16.01 28.51 15.34
N LEU A 371 -16.43 29.37 16.27
CA LEU A 371 -15.57 29.87 17.34
C LEU A 371 -15.81 29.09 18.63
N LEU A 372 -14.72 28.84 19.35
CA LEU A 372 -14.79 28.40 20.74
C LEU A 372 -15.43 29.52 21.57
N LYS A 373 -16.57 29.22 22.19
CA LYS A 373 -17.27 30.14 23.11
C LYS A 373 -16.95 29.88 24.59
N GLY A 374 -16.38 28.72 24.89
CA GLY A 374 -16.00 28.30 26.23
C GLY A 374 -14.59 28.77 26.61
N SER A 375 -14.09 28.29 27.74
CA SER A 375 -12.71 28.55 28.17
C SER A 375 -11.70 27.83 27.27
N PHE A 376 -10.55 28.45 27.06
CA PHE A 376 -9.38 27.81 26.45
C PHE A 376 -8.71 26.88 27.46
N SER A 377 -9.37 25.75 27.73
CA SER A 377 -8.93 24.71 28.66
C SER A 377 -9.19 23.34 28.04
N GLU A 378 -8.59 22.29 28.59
CA GLU A 378 -8.85 20.92 28.12
C GLU A 378 -10.35 20.59 28.10
N GLN A 379 -11.11 21.02 29.12
CA GLN A 379 -12.56 20.80 29.18
C GLN A 379 -13.31 21.62 28.13
N GLY A 380 -13.04 22.92 28.03
CA GLY A 380 -13.76 23.82 27.12
C GLY A 380 -13.49 23.50 25.65
N ILE A 381 -12.23 23.22 25.30
CA ILE A 381 -11.84 22.81 23.96
C ILE A 381 -12.45 21.43 23.64
N ASN A 382 -12.38 20.46 24.55
CA ASN A 382 -13.00 19.15 24.34
C ASN A 382 -14.51 19.23 24.09
N GLU A 383 -15.23 20.07 24.83
CA GLU A 383 -16.66 20.28 24.60
C GLU A 383 -16.94 20.84 23.21
N PHE A 384 -16.21 21.88 22.81
CA PHE A 384 -16.31 22.49 21.49
C PHE A 384 -16.01 21.50 20.36
N LEU A 385 -14.90 20.78 20.45
CA LEU A 385 -14.50 19.79 19.45
C LEU A 385 -15.48 18.60 19.39
N ARG A 386 -16.03 18.17 20.53
CA ARG A 386 -17.08 17.15 20.57
C ARG A 386 -18.33 17.60 19.81
N GLU A 387 -18.78 18.84 19.97
CA GLU A 387 -19.94 19.37 19.23
C GLU A 387 -19.69 19.35 17.71
N LEU A 388 -18.52 19.83 17.29
CA LEU A 388 -18.13 19.82 15.88
C LEU A 388 -18.11 18.39 15.31
N SER A 389 -17.64 17.42 16.09
CA SER A 389 -17.54 16.02 15.67
C SER A 389 -18.88 15.37 15.35
N VAL A 390 -19.98 15.90 15.92
CA VAL A 390 -21.36 15.44 15.68
C VAL A 390 -22.16 16.44 14.82
N GLY A 391 -21.49 17.42 14.20
CA GLY A 391 -22.11 18.42 13.33
C GLY A 391 -23.03 19.41 14.07
N ARG A 392 -22.83 19.59 15.38
CA ARG A 392 -23.51 20.60 16.19
C ARG A 392 -22.61 21.83 16.34
N GLY A 393 -23.24 22.97 16.62
CA GLY A 393 -22.53 24.24 16.80
C GLY A 393 -22.97 25.30 15.79
N SER A 394 -22.85 26.56 16.20
CA SER A 394 -23.14 27.70 15.33
C SER A 394 -21.93 27.99 14.45
N THR A 395 -22.15 28.07 13.13
CA THR A 395 -21.11 28.41 12.16
C THR A 395 -21.35 29.78 11.55
N ALA A 396 -20.30 30.54 11.31
CA ALA A 396 -20.30 31.79 10.56
C ALA A 396 -19.56 31.63 9.22
N PRO A 397 -19.92 32.40 8.18
CA PRO A 397 -19.11 32.47 6.96
C PRO A 397 -17.81 33.22 7.22
N VAL A 398 -16.70 32.76 6.62
CA VAL A 398 -15.43 33.50 6.66
C VAL A 398 -15.58 34.81 5.90
N GLY A 399 -15.11 35.92 6.48
CA GLY A 399 -15.16 37.25 5.87
C GLY A 399 -14.52 37.25 4.47
N GLY A 400 -15.17 37.90 3.49
CA GLY A 400 -14.65 38.03 2.13
C GLY A 400 -14.78 36.78 1.23
N GLY A 401 -15.27 35.64 1.73
CA GLY A 401 -15.56 34.44 0.91
C GLY A 401 -14.33 33.69 0.37
N ALA A 402 -13.13 34.10 0.78
CA ALA A 402 -11.85 33.45 0.47
C ALA A 402 -10.99 33.42 1.73
N PHE A 403 -9.91 32.61 1.73
CA PHE A 403 -8.95 32.68 2.82
C PHE A 403 -8.29 34.07 2.84
N PRO A 404 -8.16 34.69 4.02
CA PRO A 404 -7.48 35.97 4.16
C PRO A 404 -6.01 35.86 3.80
N LYS A 405 -5.41 37.01 3.50
CA LYS A 405 -3.97 37.12 3.26
C LYS A 405 -3.23 36.73 4.55
N ILE A 406 -2.18 35.93 4.38
CA ILE A 406 -1.29 35.53 5.47
C ILE A 406 0.05 36.23 5.29
N HIS A 407 0.53 36.83 6.37
CA HIS A 407 1.82 37.49 6.42
C HIS A 407 2.92 36.47 6.68
N SER A 408 4.07 36.67 6.04
CA SER A 408 5.26 35.90 6.40
C SER A 408 5.78 36.44 7.72
N VAL A 409 5.94 35.56 8.71
CA VAL A 409 6.50 35.91 10.03
C VAL A 409 7.66 34.98 10.36
N GLU A 410 8.58 35.46 11.19
CA GLU A 410 9.67 34.62 11.69
C GLU A 410 9.10 33.56 12.65
N PRO A 411 9.52 32.29 12.54
CA PRO A 411 9.09 31.25 13.47
C PRO A 411 9.50 31.59 14.89
N TRP A 412 8.65 31.26 15.87
CA TRP A 412 9.01 31.46 17.27
C TRP A 412 10.24 30.63 17.65
N ASP A 413 11.22 31.28 18.28
CA ASP A 413 12.51 30.69 18.63
C ASP A 413 12.47 29.80 19.90
N GLY A 414 11.30 29.70 20.53
CA GLY A 414 11.05 28.93 21.76
C GLY A 414 11.42 29.66 23.05
N LYS A 415 11.78 30.96 22.99
CA LYS A 415 12.20 31.75 24.16
C LYS A 415 11.17 32.82 24.54
N ASP A 416 11.41 33.44 25.70
CA ASP A 416 10.66 34.62 26.12
C ASP A 416 10.91 35.78 25.14
N GLY A 417 9.91 36.63 24.96
CA GLY A 417 10.07 37.86 24.18
C GLY A 417 10.93 38.86 24.92
N GLU A 418 11.80 39.54 24.18
CA GLU A 418 12.52 40.70 24.68
C GLU A 418 11.74 41.95 24.26
N LEU A 419 11.55 42.89 25.19
CA LEU A 419 11.04 44.21 24.83
C LEU A 419 12.07 44.86 23.90
N PRO A 420 11.63 45.56 22.83
CA PRO A 420 12.53 46.41 22.08
C PRO A 420 13.27 47.31 23.07
N VAL A 421 14.60 47.40 22.93
CA VAL A 421 15.34 48.42 23.64
C VAL A 421 14.76 49.74 23.17
N GLU A 422 14.06 50.45 24.05
CA GLU A 422 13.68 51.83 23.76
C GLU A 422 14.99 52.58 23.58
N ASP A 423 15.31 52.94 22.32
CA ASP A 423 16.33 53.95 22.09
C ASP A 423 15.82 55.18 22.86
N ASP A 424 16.53 55.57 23.93
CA ASP A 424 16.24 56.78 24.68
C ASP A 424 16.09 57.89 23.64
N ILE A 425 14.85 58.34 23.43
CA ILE A 425 14.59 59.47 22.55
C ILE A 425 15.35 60.62 23.18
N ASP A 426 16.45 61.04 22.54
CA ASP A 426 17.26 62.13 23.02
C ASP A 426 16.44 63.42 22.87
N LEU A 427 15.72 63.76 23.94
CA LEU A 427 14.90 64.96 24.01
C LEU A 427 15.77 66.23 24.15
N SER A 428 17.11 66.15 24.11
CA SER A 428 17.96 67.34 24.11
C SER A 428 17.84 68.19 22.86
N ASP A 429 17.33 67.63 21.76
CA ASP A 429 17.15 68.32 20.48
C ASP A 429 15.72 68.90 20.32
N VAL A 430 14.87 68.79 21.35
CA VAL A 430 13.55 69.43 21.36
C VAL A 430 13.69 70.83 21.95
N ASP A 431 14.02 71.80 21.10
CA ASP A 431 13.93 73.23 21.42
C ASP A 431 12.47 73.60 21.73
N LEU A 432 12.16 73.80 23.02
CA LEU A 432 10.87 74.29 23.52
C LEU A 432 10.76 75.83 23.50
N ASP A 433 11.62 76.51 22.72
CA ASP A 433 11.82 77.95 22.79
C ASP A 433 10.82 78.79 21.95
N ASP A 434 9.83 78.18 21.30
CA ASP A 434 8.81 78.91 20.51
C ASP A 434 7.47 79.11 21.25
N TRP A 435 7.44 79.01 22.58
CA TRP A 435 6.30 79.40 23.42
C TRP A 435 6.56 80.68 24.24
N ASP A 436 7.14 81.70 23.61
CA ASP A 436 6.87 83.08 24.01
C ASP A 436 5.50 83.48 23.43
N LYS A 437 4.48 83.62 24.28
CA LYS A 437 4.03 84.94 24.76
C LYS A 437 3.84 85.93 23.61
N ASP A 438 2.59 86.00 23.15
CA ASP A 438 1.89 87.08 22.41
C ASP A 438 0.96 86.37 21.40
N GLU A 439 -0.37 86.42 21.43
CA GLU A 439 -1.25 87.56 21.65
C GLU A 439 -2.59 87.16 22.29
N LEU A 440 -3.10 88.12 23.06
CA LEU A 440 -4.45 88.32 23.56
C LEU A 440 -5.36 88.88 22.46
#